data_AF-A0A7W9UZ43-F1
#
_entry.id   AF-A0A7W9UZ43-F1
#
_cell.length_a   1.000
_cell.length_b   1.000
_cell.length_c   1.000
_cell.angle_alpha   90.00
_cell.angle_beta   90.00
_cell.angle_gamma   90.00
#
_symmetry.space_group_name_H-M   'P 1'
#
loop_
_entity.id
_entity.type
_entity.pdbx_description
1 polymer ?
#
loop_
_entity_poly.entity_id
_entity_poly.type
_entity_poly.pdbx_seq_one_letter_code
_entity_poly.pdbx_strand_id
1 'polypeptide(L)'
;MPSYLSPGVYVEEVESGSRPIEGVGTSVAAFVGFAQKGPFNEPTLITNWTQFVGVFGDFVEGTYLATSVYGYFANGGGICYVVRIGGPRAEHGTGGGASQVASPDTPPGSAPGTSRETPQEIDVAPHARLGPYVVRTLPGVTGEIRVEVADPEAEDPPQDVFKLVVRHDGKVAETYLAVTTKRSKENAVTQVGAQSRLIALEEQGKGAAPPRPEAQSVTLAVPPGGGAGVAPQALTVESYVGDPDQRTGFGGLEAVEEITMIVAPDLMSAYERRVLDLETVVSVQQGLIAHCETMGDRIAILDPPPGLSPQQVKTWRTDTTGFDSKYATLYYPWIKVFDPAAGRNAFVPPSGHIAGVWARNDESRGVHKAPANEVVRGAVALQTQITKGEHDLLNPIGLNCIRAFPGRGIRVWGARTLAADPAWRYLNVRRLFNYLEESILAGTQWVVFEPNDDALWARVRRTISAFLVNEWRKGALFGLTPDEAFYVKCDRETNPPESIDAGRVICEVGVAPVKPAEFVVFRLAQLSGGTGAVDE
;
A
#
# COMPACT_ATOMS: atom_id res chain seq x y z
N MET A 1 -39.74 25.65 34.84
CA MET A 1 -39.34 24.70 35.88
C MET A 1 -40.53 23.81 36.17
N PRO A 2 -40.35 22.49 36.22
CA PRO A 2 -41.41 21.59 36.64
C PRO A 2 -41.78 21.88 38.10
N SER A 3 -43.08 21.84 38.40
CA SER A 3 -43.62 22.04 39.75
C SER A 3 -43.96 20.67 40.32
N TYR A 4 -43.22 20.22 41.33
CA TYR A 4 -43.50 18.97 42.01
C TYR A 4 -44.47 19.23 43.17
N LEU A 5 -45.68 18.67 43.08
CA LEU A 5 -46.77 18.92 44.02
C LEU A 5 -46.96 17.80 45.06
N SER A 6 -46.06 16.83 45.11
CA SER A 6 -46.13 15.71 46.08
C SER A 6 -44.72 15.26 46.51
N PRO A 7 -44.58 14.58 47.66
CA PRO A 7 -43.33 13.92 48.03
C PRO A 7 -43.13 12.62 47.23
N GLY A 8 -41.99 12.46 46.56
CA GLY A 8 -41.66 11.26 45.78
C GLY A 8 -40.25 11.27 45.21
N VAL A 9 -39.83 10.16 44.59
CA VAL A 9 -38.61 10.10 43.75
C VAL A 9 -39.04 10.40 42.31
N TYR A 10 -38.49 11.46 41.73
CA TYR A 10 -38.74 11.85 40.35
C TYR A 10 -37.53 11.52 39.49
N VAL A 11 -37.78 10.98 38.30
CA VAL A 11 -36.78 10.77 37.27
C VAL A 11 -37.10 11.75 36.16
N GLU A 12 -36.16 12.63 35.85
CA GLU A 12 -36.24 13.54 34.71
C GLU A 12 -35.23 13.14 33.65
N GLU A 13 -35.69 13.10 32.41
CA GLU A 13 -34.81 12.95 31.26
C GLU A 13 -34.33 14.34 30.87
N VAL A 14 -33.19 14.74 31.45
CA VAL A 14 -32.45 15.93 31.01
C VAL A 14 -31.60 15.48 29.83
N GLU A 15 -31.63 16.22 28.71
CA GLU A 15 -30.67 15.99 27.64
C GLU A 15 -29.27 16.02 28.24
N SER A 16 -28.59 14.88 28.22
CA SER A 16 -27.20 14.81 28.65
C SER A 16 -26.43 15.84 27.84
N GLY A 17 -25.61 16.66 28.49
CA GLY A 17 -24.75 17.62 27.80
C GLY A 17 -23.97 16.94 26.66
N SER A 18 -23.41 17.76 25.75
CA SER A 18 -22.65 17.30 24.58
C SER A 18 -21.81 16.06 24.88
N ARG A 19 -21.94 15.01 24.06
CA ARG A 19 -21.19 13.76 24.22
C ARG A 19 -19.70 14.05 24.34
N PRO A 20 -18.97 13.37 25.24
CA PRO A 20 -17.51 13.47 25.29
C PRO A 20 -16.89 13.17 23.93
N ILE A 21 -15.81 13.87 23.59
CA ILE A 21 -15.04 13.58 22.38
C ILE A 21 -14.28 12.27 22.62
N GLU A 22 -14.50 11.31 21.73
CA GLU A 22 -13.72 10.09 21.64
C GLU A 22 -12.60 10.26 20.62
N GLY A 23 -11.47 9.60 20.87
CA GLY A 23 -10.34 9.61 19.95
C GLY A 23 -10.65 8.81 18.68
N VAL A 24 -10.32 9.37 17.51
CA VAL A 24 -10.40 8.63 16.23
C VAL A 24 -9.31 7.57 16.11
N GLY A 25 -9.49 6.62 15.19
CA GLY A 25 -8.46 5.64 14.86
C GLY A 25 -7.21 6.31 14.27
N THR A 26 -6.02 5.81 14.61
CA THR A 26 -4.73 6.43 14.20
C THR A 26 -3.91 5.59 13.22
N SER A 27 -4.44 4.40 12.86
CA SER A 27 -3.63 3.28 12.39
C SER A 27 -4.25 2.50 11.23
N VAL A 28 -5.08 3.13 10.41
CA VAL A 28 -5.64 2.54 9.18
C VAL A 28 -4.74 2.89 7.99
N ALA A 29 -4.20 1.86 7.34
CA ALA A 29 -3.35 2.02 6.16
C ALA A 29 -4.14 1.82 4.87
N ALA A 30 -3.77 2.55 3.82
CA ALA A 30 -4.21 2.29 2.46
C ALA A 30 -3.02 1.82 1.61
N PHE A 31 -3.17 0.70 0.92
CA PHE A 31 -2.16 0.12 0.05
C PHE A 31 -2.60 0.21 -1.41
N VAL A 32 -1.72 0.74 -2.25
CA VAL A 32 -1.96 0.89 -3.69
C VAL A 32 -0.95 0.05 -4.44
N GLY A 33 -1.41 -0.91 -5.24
CA GLY A 33 -0.47 -1.79 -5.94
C GLY A 33 -1.12 -2.86 -6.82
N PHE A 34 -0.33 -3.87 -7.15
CA PHE A 34 -0.71 -4.93 -8.07
C PHE A 34 -1.18 -6.17 -7.30
N ALA A 35 -2.32 -6.71 -7.72
CA ALA A 35 -2.89 -7.93 -7.16
C ALA A 35 -3.29 -8.90 -8.29
N GLN A 36 -3.25 -10.20 -7.97
CA GLN A 36 -3.64 -11.28 -8.89
C GLN A 36 -5.07 -11.13 -9.37
N LYS A 37 -5.98 -10.77 -8.47
CA LYS A 37 -7.43 -10.66 -8.69
C LYS A 37 -8.01 -9.55 -7.81
N GLY A 38 -9.33 -9.47 -7.76
CA GLY A 38 -10.07 -8.55 -6.91
C GLY A 38 -10.52 -7.28 -7.62
N PRO A 39 -11.33 -6.45 -6.93
CA PRO A 39 -11.86 -5.20 -7.47
C PRO A 39 -10.76 -4.30 -8.00
N PHE A 40 -11.00 -3.69 -9.15
CA PHE A 40 -10.04 -2.80 -9.81
C PHE A 40 -10.41 -1.35 -9.51
N ASN A 41 -9.44 -0.53 -9.07
CA ASN A 41 -9.69 0.88 -8.71
C ASN A 41 -10.83 1.05 -7.70
N GLU A 42 -10.97 0.12 -6.74
CA GLU A 42 -12.00 0.21 -5.71
C GLU A 42 -11.34 0.03 -4.34
N PRO A 43 -11.36 1.06 -3.47
CA PRO A 43 -10.89 0.96 -2.09
C PRO A 43 -11.64 -0.13 -1.35
N THR A 44 -10.96 -1.25 -1.10
CA THR A 44 -11.58 -2.41 -0.46
C THR A 44 -11.03 -2.59 0.95
N LEU A 45 -11.92 -2.63 1.94
CA LEU A 45 -11.56 -2.87 3.34
C LEU A 45 -11.12 -4.32 3.56
N ILE A 46 -9.94 -4.49 4.15
CA ILE A 46 -9.33 -5.76 4.51
C ILE A 46 -8.99 -5.73 6.00
N THR A 47 -9.53 -6.68 6.75
CA THR A 47 -9.42 -6.75 8.21
C THR A 47 -8.40 -7.78 8.69
N ASN A 48 -7.92 -8.64 7.80
CA ASN A 48 -6.90 -9.64 8.10
C ASN A 48 -6.30 -10.23 6.81
N TRP A 49 -5.20 -10.98 6.97
CA TRP A 49 -4.50 -11.64 5.86
C TRP A 49 -5.37 -12.64 5.08
N THR A 50 -6.18 -13.44 5.76
CA THR A 50 -7.05 -14.44 5.09
C THR A 50 -8.05 -13.75 4.16
N GLN A 51 -8.61 -12.62 4.57
CA GLN A 51 -9.49 -11.81 3.74
C GLN A 51 -8.74 -11.23 2.53
N PHE A 52 -7.50 -10.75 2.71
CA PHE A 52 -6.66 -10.29 1.59
C PHE A 52 -6.52 -11.39 0.53
N VAL A 53 -6.12 -12.60 0.93
CA VAL A 53 -5.94 -13.73 0.01
C VAL A 53 -7.25 -14.10 -0.69
N GLY A 54 -8.37 -14.06 0.04
CA GLY A 54 -9.70 -14.28 -0.51
C GLY A 54 -10.06 -13.32 -1.64
N VAL A 55 -9.81 -12.02 -1.44
CA VAL A 55 -10.23 -10.95 -2.36
C VAL A 55 -9.20 -10.70 -3.46
N PHE A 56 -7.94 -10.50 -3.11
CA PHE A 56 -6.88 -10.00 -4.00
C PHE A 56 -5.91 -11.10 -4.49
N GLY A 57 -5.97 -12.28 -3.88
CA GLY A 57 -5.08 -13.40 -4.20
C GLY A 57 -3.86 -13.48 -3.30
N ASP A 58 -2.99 -14.44 -3.60
CA ASP A 58 -1.82 -14.74 -2.78
C ASP A 58 -0.59 -13.90 -3.22
N PHE A 59 0.58 -14.18 -2.64
CA PHE A 59 1.84 -13.59 -3.06
C PHE A 59 2.08 -13.76 -4.57
N VAL A 60 2.44 -12.67 -5.24
CA VAL A 60 2.78 -12.66 -6.68
C VAL A 60 4.25 -12.28 -6.84
N GLU A 61 5.02 -13.14 -7.50
CA GLU A 61 6.46 -12.92 -7.68
C GLU A 61 6.74 -11.59 -8.37
N GLY A 62 7.69 -10.84 -7.80
CA GLY A 62 8.13 -9.54 -8.29
C GLY A 62 7.13 -8.40 -8.07
N THR A 63 6.11 -8.60 -7.23
CA THR A 63 5.25 -7.53 -6.70
C THR A 63 5.38 -7.46 -5.19
N TYR A 64 5.06 -6.32 -4.61
CA TYR A 64 5.27 -6.01 -3.20
C TYR A 64 3.98 -5.70 -2.44
N LEU A 65 2.82 -5.57 -3.10
CA LEU A 65 1.54 -5.33 -2.41
C LEU A 65 1.24 -6.42 -1.38
N ALA A 66 1.19 -7.69 -1.79
CA ALA A 66 0.87 -8.81 -0.90
C ALA A 66 1.87 -8.89 0.28
N THR A 67 3.16 -8.75 0.00
CA THR A 67 4.21 -8.77 1.03
C THR A 67 4.13 -7.59 1.99
N SER A 68 3.72 -6.41 1.50
CA SER A 68 3.53 -5.21 2.31
C SER A 68 2.33 -5.33 3.24
N VAL A 69 1.21 -5.85 2.73
CA VAL A 69 -0.02 -6.11 3.51
C VAL A 69 0.22 -7.20 4.55
N TYR A 70 0.90 -8.28 4.19
CA TYR A 70 1.33 -9.32 5.14
C TYR A 70 2.22 -8.73 6.25
N GLY A 71 3.22 -7.94 5.85
CA GLY A 71 4.12 -7.23 6.76
C GLY A 71 3.40 -6.27 7.71
N TYR A 72 2.37 -5.57 7.22
CA TYR A 72 1.50 -4.70 8.01
C TYR A 72 0.80 -5.48 9.12
N PHE A 73 0.05 -6.52 8.79
CA PHE A 73 -0.64 -7.35 9.78
C PHE A 73 0.34 -8.03 10.76
N ALA A 74 1.45 -8.58 10.25
CA ALA A 74 2.46 -9.23 11.10
C ALA A 74 3.13 -8.25 12.09
N ASN A 75 3.21 -6.97 11.74
CA ASN A 75 3.77 -5.94 12.60
C ASN A 75 2.77 -5.30 13.55
N GLY A 76 1.48 -5.64 13.50
CA GLY A 76 0.43 -5.16 14.41
C GLY A 76 -0.57 -4.21 13.77
N GLY A 77 -0.62 -4.16 12.43
CA GLY A 77 -1.71 -3.55 11.69
C GLY A 77 -3.04 -4.25 11.97
N GLY A 78 -4.12 -3.46 12.05
CA GLY A 78 -5.47 -3.93 12.38
C GLY A 78 -6.34 -4.10 11.14
N ILE A 79 -6.66 -3.01 10.47
CA ILE A 79 -7.43 -2.98 9.23
C ILE A 79 -6.70 -2.12 8.19
N CYS A 80 -6.87 -2.44 6.92
CA CYS A 80 -6.34 -1.63 5.83
C CYS A 80 -7.29 -1.57 4.64
N TYR A 81 -7.15 -0.54 3.82
CA TYR A 81 -7.74 -0.48 2.50
C TYR A 81 -6.73 -0.91 1.46
N VAL A 82 -7.19 -1.60 0.42
CA VAL A 82 -6.38 -1.96 -0.73
C VAL A 82 -7.03 -1.42 -1.99
N VAL A 83 -6.26 -0.71 -2.81
CA VAL A 83 -6.63 -0.29 -4.15
C VAL A 83 -5.73 -1.02 -5.14
N ARG A 84 -6.35 -1.90 -5.93
CA ARG A 84 -5.66 -2.60 -7.01
C ARG A 84 -5.59 -1.72 -8.25
N ILE A 85 -4.39 -1.54 -8.78
CA ILE A 85 -4.09 -0.83 -10.03
C ILE A 85 -3.37 -1.76 -11.03
N GLY A 86 -3.12 -1.28 -12.26
CA GLY A 86 -2.36 -2.01 -13.29
C GLY A 86 -3.08 -3.18 -14.01
N GLY A 87 -4.40 -3.28 -13.90
CA GLY A 87 -5.25 -4.24 -14.62
C GLY A 87 -5.85 -3.65 -15.90
N PRO A 88 -6.47 -4.47 -16.78
CA PRO A 88 -7.12 -3.96 -17.97
C PRO A 88 -8.21 -2.96 -17.57
N ARG A 89 -8.18 -1.77 -18.17
CA ARG A 89 -9.21 -0.74 -17.98
C ARG A 89 -10.55 -1.40 -18.26
N ALA A 90 -11.45 -1.40 -17.28
CA ALA A 90 -12.84 -1.66 -17.58
C ALA A 90 -13.27 -0.56 -18.55
N GLU A 91 -13.59 -0.93 -19.79
CA GLU A 91 -14.35 -0.06 -20.67
C GLU A 91 -15.71 0.14 -20.01
N HIS A 92 -15.80 1.11 -19.10
CA HIS A 92 -17.07 1.75 -18.84
C HIS A 92 -17.48 2.38 -20.15
N GLY A 93 -18.48 1.75 -20.78
CA GLY A 93 -19.00 2.13 -22.08
C GLY A 93 -19.20 3.64 -22.13
N THR A 94 -18.28 4.32 -22.81
CA THR A 94 -18.43 5.72 -23.18
C THR A 94 -19.54 5.76 -24.22
N GLY A 95 -20.76 6.00 -23.75
CA GLY A 95 -21.81 6.55 -24.59
C GLY A 95 -21.28 7.85 -25.18
N GLY A 96 -20.87 7.80 -26.45
CA GLY A 96 -20.50 8.98 -27.22
C GLY A 96 -21.70 9.91 -27.33
N GLY A 97 -21.68 10.99 -26.57
CA GLY A 97 -22.59 12.12 -26.75
C GLY A 97 -22.16 12.97 -27.92
N ALA A 98 -22.45 12.52 -29.14
CA ALA A 98 -22.60 13.41 -30.29
C ALA A 98 -24.10 13.64 -30.50
N SER A 99 -24.51 14.90 -30.38
CA SER A 99 -25.86 15.40 -30.63
C SER A 99 -26.49 14.81 -31.90
N GLN A 100 -27.69 14.26 -31.79
CA GLN A 100 -28.73 14.47 -32.79
C GLN A 100 -30.13 14.28 -32.21
N VAL A 101 -31.00 15.17 -32.67
CA VAL A 101 -32.39 15.42 -32.27
C VAL A 101 -33.32 14.37 -32.89
N ALA A 102 -34.19 13.74 -32.09
CA ALA A 102 -35.58 13.41 -32.48
C ALA A 102 -36.39 12.84 -31.29
N SER A 103 -37.65 13.27 -31.25
CA SER A 103 -38.71 13.08 -30.24
C SER A 103 -39.35 11.66 -30.25
N PRO A 104 -40.30 11.36 -29.33
CA PRO A 104 -40.53 10.03 -28.74
C PRO A 104 -41.64 9.22 -29.42
N ASP A 105 -41.60 7.88 -29.27
CA ASP A 105 -42.80 7.04 -29.03
C ASP A 105 -42.48 5.55 -28.82
N THR A 106 -43.19 4.94 -27.86
CA THR A 106 -43.57 3.50 -27.71
C THR A 106 -42.95 2.71 -26.51
N PRO A 107 -43.75 1.91 -25.75
CA PRO A 107 -43.54 1.57 -24.33
C PRO A 107 -43.00 0.12 -24.07
N PRO A 108 -42.82 -0.34 -22.80
CA PRO A 108 -41.83 -1.36 -22.44
C PRO A 108 -42.36 -2.79 -22.44
N GLY A 109 -41.46 -3.76 -22.65
CA GLY A 109 -41.77 -5.18 -22.52
C GLY A 109 -40.54 -6.07 -22.33
N SER A 110 -40.61 -6.88 -21.26
CA SER A 110 -39.97 -8.19 -21.04
C SER A 110 -38.46 -8.30 -20.79
N ALA A 111 -38.11 -8.50 -19.51
CA ALA A 111 -37.17 -9.55 -19.07
C ALA A 111 -37.85 -10.94 -19.20
N PRO A 112 -37.19 -12.12 -19.05
CA PRO A 112 -35.84 -12.36 -18.52
C PRO A 112 -35.00 -13.41 -19.30
N GLY A 113 -33.70 -13.49 -19.01
CA GLY A 113 -32.83 -14.57 -19.50
C GLY A 113 -31.56 -14.71 -18.67
N THR A 114 -31.62 -15.56 -17.64
CA THR A 114 -30.46 -15.96 -16.83
C THR A 114 -29.55 -16.89 -17.62
N SER A 115 -28.41 -16.37 -18.09
CA SER A 115 -27.28 -17.19 -18.52
C SER A 115 -26.25 -17.23 -17.40
N ARG A 116 -26.16 -18.36 -16.71
CA ARG A 116 -24.97 -18.72 -15.92
C ARG A 116 -23.82 -18.89 -16.92
N GLU A 117 -23.00 -17.87 -17.10
CA GLU A 117 -21.70 -18.04 -17.70
C GLU A 117 -20.73 -18.55 -16.63
N THR A 118 -20.37 -19.82 -16.75
CA THR A 118 -19.24 -20.43 -16.07
C THR A 118 -17.99 -19.58 -16.35
N PRO A 119 -17.17 -19.21 -15.36
CA PRO A 119 -15.92 -18.50 -15.64
C PRO A 119 -15.05 -19.38 -16.54
N GLN A 120 -14.78 -18.94 -17.75
CA GLN A 120 -13.69 -19.51 -18.53
C GLN A 120 -12.38 -19.10 -17.86
N GLU A 121 -11.70 -20.06 -17.24
CA GLU A 121 -10.30 -19.93 -16.86
C GLU A 121 -9.49 -19.56 -18.11
N ILE A 122 -8.93 -18.37 -18.14
CA ILE A 122 -8.00 -17.94 -19.18
C ILE A 122 -6.65 -18.58 -18.85
N ASP A 123 -6.28 -19.58 -19.65
CA ASP A 123 -5.03 -20.32 -19.55
C ASP A 123 -3.83 -19.44 -19.97
N VAL A 124 -2.94 -19.12 -19.02
CA VAL A 124 -1.87 -18.10 -19.13
C VAL A 124 -0.51 -18.71 -19.55
N ALA A 125 -0.45 -19.99 -19.93
CA ALA A 125 0.80 -20.59 -20.38
C ALA A 125 1.26 -20.04 -21.75
N PRO A 126 2.56 -19.73 -21.94
CA PRO A 126 3.13 -19.44 -23.26
C PRO A 126 2.77 -20.54 -24.26
N HIS A 127 2.14 -20.15 -25.36
CA HIS A 127 1.70 -21.08 -26.39
C HIS A 127 2.13 -20.60 -27.78
N ALA A 128 2.37 -21.56 -28.67
CA ALA A 128 2.65 -21.31 -30.08
C ALA A 128 1.87 -22.30 -30.95
N ARG A 129 1.55 -21.89 -32.18
CA ARG A 129 0.93 -22.77 -33.17
C ARG A 129 2.00 -23.49 -33.96
N LEU A 130 1.88 -24.81 -34.06
CA LEU A 130 2.75 -25.69 -34.82
C LEU A 130 1.88 -26.51 -35.78
N GLY A 131 1.59 -25.94 -36.96
CA GLY A 131 0.61 -26.48 -37.88
C GLY A 131 -0.77 -26.67 -37.23
N PRO A 132 -1.35 -27.89 -37.20
CA PRO A 132 -2.65 -28.18 -36.57
C PRO A 132 -2.59 -28.27 -35.03
N TYR A 133 -1.41 -28.14 -34.42
CA TYR A 133 -1.23 -28.28 -32.98
C TYR A 133 -1.03 -26.92 -32.29
N VAL A 134 -1.50 -26.81 -31.05
CA VAL A 134 -1.07 -25.79 -30.09
C VAL A 134 -0.09 -26.44 -29.14
N VAL A 135 1.11 -25.87 -29.07
CA VAL A 135 2.13 -26.27 -28.11
C VAL A 135 2.06 -25.31 -26.93
N ARG A 136 2.07 -25.83 -25.70
CA ARG A 136 2.14 -25.07 -24.45
C ARG A 136 3.36 -25.50 -23.64
N THR A 137 3.96 -24.61 -22.88
CA THR A 137 4.95 -25.02 -21.86
C THR A 137 4.24 -25.64 -20.66
N LEU A 138 4.80 -26.71 -20.10
CA LEU A 138 4.30 -27.25 -18.82
C LEU A 138 4.59 -26.28 -17.66
N PRO A 139 3.75 -26.27 -16.60
CA PRO A 139 3.98 -25.43 -15.43
C PRO A 139 5.38 -25.64 -14.81
N GLY A 140 6.10 -24.57 -14.50
CA GLY A 140 7.42 -24.61 -13.87
C GLY A 140 8.61 -24.70 -14.83
N VAL A 141 8.38 -24.75 -16.15
CA VAL A 141 9.44 -24.72 -17.16
C VAL A 141 9.91 -23.29 -17.39
N THR A 142 11.21 -23.03 -17.18
CA THR A 142 11.86 -21.71 -17.37
C THR A 142 12.92 -21.78 -18.47
N GLY A 143 13.11 -20.72 -19.25
CA GLY A 143 14.11 -20.67 -20.34
C GLY A 143 13.49 -20.72 -21.74
N GLU A 144 14.29 -20.57 -22.80
CA GLU A 144 13.78 -20.59 -24.18
C GLU A 144 13.45 -22.04 -24.57
N ILE A 145 12.19 -22.31 -24.91
CA ILE A 145 11.76 -23.58 -25.49
C ILE A 145 11.53 -23.39 -26.98
N ARG A 146 12.21 -24.17 -27.81
CA ARG A 146 11.99 -24.24 -29.27
C ARG A 146 11.51 -25.62 -29.65
N VAL A 147 10.42 -25.70 -30.40
CA VAL A 147 9.86 -26.95 -30.91
C VAL A 147 9.98 -26.98 -32.43
N GLU A 148 10.50 -28.06 -32.97
CA GLU A 148 10.84 -28.23 -34.38
C GLU A 148 10.16 -29.49 -34.93
N VAL A 149 9.48 -29.35 -36.07
CA VAL A 149 8.98 -30.45 -36.88
C VAL A 149 9.98 -30.70 -38.00
N ALA A 150 10.44 -31.94 -38.10
CA ALA A 150 11.38 -32.39 -39.13
C ALA A 150 10.87 -33.66 -39.82
N ASP A 151 11.49 -34.00 -40.95
CA ASP A 151 11.26 -35.27 -41.62
C ASP A 151 11.77 -36.45 -40.77
N PRO A 152 11.04 -37.58 -40.75
CA PRO A 152 11.47 -38.77 -40.00
C PRO A 152 12.65 -39.45 -40.72
N GLU A 153 13.53 -40.07 -39.93
CA GLU A 153 14.71 -40.77 -40.42
C GLU A 153 14.36 -42.21 -40.85
N ALA A 154 13.58 -42.37 -41.93
CA ALA A 154 13.20 -43.66 -42.50
C ALA A 154 13.24 -43.65 -44.04
N GLU A 155 13.51 -44.79 -44.67
CA GLU A 155 13.27 -44.99 -46.10
C GLU A 155 11.75 -45.07 -46.35
N ASP A 156 11.22 -44.14 -47.13
CA ASP A 156 9.80 -44.02 -47.53
C ASP A 156 8.78 -43.97 -46.36
N PRO A 157 8.87 -42.95 -45.47
CA PRO A 157 7.98 -42.83 -44.32
C PRO A 157 6.53 -42.55 -44.75
N PRO A 158 5.53 -43.09 -44.03
CA PRO A 158 4.13 -42.73 -44.28
C PRO A 158 3.92 -41.21 -44.21
N GLN A 159 3.07 -40.68 -45.09
CA GLN A 159 2.85 -39.23 -45.23
C GLN A 159 2.37 -38.53 -43.96
N ASP A 160 1.83 -39.27 -42.99
CA ASP A 160 1.34 -38.79 -41.71
C ASP A 160 2.37 -38.83 -40.57
N VAL A 161 3.57 -39.38 -40.80
CA VAL A 161 4.63 -39.56 -39.79
C VAL A 161 5.67 -38.43 -39.88
N PHE A 162 6.09 -37.91 -38.73
CA PHE A 162 7.08 -36.84 -38.62
C PHE A 162 7.94 -36.98 -37.36
N LYS A 163 9.06 -36.25 -37.32
CA LYS A 163 9.94 -36.13 -36.16
C LYS A 163 9.64 -34.81 -35.44
N LEU A 164 9.56 -34.86 -34.10
CA LEU A 164 9.39 -33.68 -33.26
C LEU A 164 10.62 -33.53 -32.36
N VAL A 165 11.26 -32.36 -32.38
CA VAL A 165 12.44 -32.06 -31.55
C VAL A 165 12.13 -30.88 -30.65
N VAL A 166 12.36 -31.04 -29.34
CA VAL A 166 12.20 -29.97 -28.35
C VAL A 166 13.59 -29.58 -27.86
N ARG A 167 13.93 -28.30 -28.02
CA ARG A 167 15.16 -27.69 -27.54
C ARG A 167 14.87 -26.77 -26.35
N HIS A 168 15.73 -26.83 -25.35
CA HIS A 168 15.71 -25.94 -24.18
C HIS A 168 17.05 -25.20 -24.12
N ASP A 169 17.00 -23.87 -24.12
CA ASP A 169 18.18 -22.98 -24.15
C ASP A 169 19.20 -23.38 -25.23
N GLY A 170 18.70 -23.72 -26.42
CA GLY A 170 19.48 -24.10 -27.60
C GLY A 170 19.94 -25.57 -27.65
N LYS A 171 19.84 -26.32 -26.55
CA LYS A 171 20.21 -27.75 -26.49
C LYS A 171 19.01 -28.64 -26.78
N VAL A 172 19.20 -29.74 -27.51
CA VAL A 172 18.14 -30.75 -27.71
C VAL A 172 17.85 -31.43 -26.38
N ALA A 173 16.63 -31.29 -25.89
CA ALA A 173 16.18 -31.82 -24.60
C ALA A 173 15.29 -33.05 -24.76
N GLU A 174 14.37 -33.02 -25.73
CA GLU A 174 13.49 -34.16 -26.05
C GLU A 174 13.46 -34.38 -27.57
N THR A 175 13.34 -35.62 -28.00
CA THR A 175 13.24 -35.98 -29.43
C THR A 175 12.29 -37.14 -29.59
N TYR A 176 11.28 -36.96 -30.43
CA TYR A 176 10.29 -37.95 -30.80
C TYR A 176 10.54 -38.32 -32.26
N LEU A 177 11.14 -39.50 -32.47
CA LEU A 177 11.70 -39.90 -33.77
C LEU A 177 10.64 -40.18 -34.85
N ALA A 178 9.47 -40.68 -34.44
CA ALA A 178 8.37 -41.02 -35.35
C ALA A 178 7.02 -40.88 -34.63
N VAL A 179 6.38 -39.73 -34.77
CA VAL A 179 5.02 -39.47 -34.30
C VAL A 179 4.08 -39.29 -35.49
N THR A 180 2.80 -39.66 -35.33
CA THR A 180 1.78 -39.55 -36.39
C THR A 180 0.63 -38.61 -36.02
N THR A 181 -0.07 -38.07 -37.01
CA THR A 181 -1.36 -37.38 -36.82
C THR A 181 -2.54 -38.35 -36.66
N LYS A 182 -2.37 -39.64 -36.98
CA LYS A 182 -3.43 -40.65 -36.85
C LYS A 182 -3.76 -40.94 -35.38
N ARG A 183 -4.98 -41.44 -35.15
CA ARG A 183 -5.42 -41.93 -33.84
C ARG A 183 -4.79 -43.30 -33.55
N SER A 184 -3.59 -43.31 -32.97
CA SER A 184 -2.90 -44.51 -32.51
C SER A 184 -2.09 -44.21 -31.25
N LYS A 185 -1.37 -45.20 -30.71
CA LYS A 185 -0.47 -44.97 -29.56
C LYS A 185 0.70 -44.06 -29.93
N GLU A 186 1.08 -44.04 -31.20
CA GLU A 186 2.15 -43.24 -31.80
C GLU A 186 1.67 -41.82 -32.17
N ASN A 187 0.42 -41.46 -31.85
CA ASN A 187 -0.10 -40.12 -32.05
C ASN A 187 0.76 -39.07 -31.33
N ALA A 188 1.03 -37.94 -31.99
CA ALA A 188 1.90 -36.89 -31.46
C ALA A 188 1.45 -36.34 -30.10
N VAL A 189 0.16 -36.06 -29.92
CA VAL A 189 -0.40 -35.58 -28.64
C VAL A 189 -0.27 -36.64 -27.55
N THR A 190 -0.50 -37.92 -27.90
CA THR A 190 -0.40 -39.03 -26.96
C THR A 190 1.04 -39.28 -26.51
N GLN A 191 1.99 -39.27 -27.44
CA GLN A 191 3.42 -39.48 -27.15
C GLN A 191 4.01 -38.33 -26.34
N VAL A 192 3.70 -37.08 -26.71
CA VAL A 192 4.15 -35.89 -25.96
C VAL A 192 3.51 -35.87 -24.57
N GLY A 193 2.21 -36.14 -24.44
CA GLY A 193 1.54 -36.18 -23.14
C GLY A 193 2.04 -37.29 -22.20
N ALA A 194 2.58 -38.38 -22.74
CA ALA A 194 3.11 -39.50 -21.95
C ALA A 194 4.58 -39.31 -21.53
N GLN A 195 5.38 -38.56 -22.28
CA GLN A 195 6.83 -38.53 -22.12
C GLN A 195 7.43 -37.14 -21.87
N SER A 196 6.75 -36.07 -22.29
CA SER A 196 7.32 -34.73 -22.19
C SER A 196 7.32 -34.22 -20.76
N ARG A 197 8.43 -33.57 -20.40
CA ARG A 197 8.59 -32.81 -19.15
C ARG A 197 8.62 -31.30 -19.41
N LEU A 198 8.60 -30.89 -20.68
CA LEU A 198 8.78 -29.50 -21.09
C LEU A 198 7.53 -28.89 -21.73
N ILE A 199 6.78 -29.67 -22.51
CA ILE A 199 5.67 -29.16 -23.32
C ILE A 199 4.42 -30.04 -23.22
N ALA A 200 3.26 -29.43 -23.43
CA ALA A 200 2.01 -30.10 -23.75
C ALA A 200 1.65 -29.79 -25.21
N LEU A 201 1.05 -30.76 -25.89
CA LEU A 201 0.59 -30.61 -27.27
C LEU A 201 -0.92 -30.83 -27.32
N GLU A 202 -1.65 -29.90 -27.94
CA GLU A 202 -3.10 -29.98 -28.13
C GLU A 202 -3.44 -29.95 -29.62
N GLU A 203 -4.35 -30.80 -30.06
CA GLU A 203 -4.82 -30.82 -31.45
C GLU A 203 -6.02 -29.87 -31.63
N GLN A 204 -5.93 -28.94 -32.59
CA GLN A 204 -7.01 -28.00 -32.91
C GLN A 204 -7.98 -28.62 -33.92
N GLY A 205 -9.08 -29.21 -33.43
CA GLY A 205 -10.18 -29.67 -34.28
C GLY A 205 -11.02 -30.77 -33.64
N LYS A 206 -12.32 -30.82 -33.97
CA LYS A 206 -13.19 -31.96 -33.65
C LYS A 206 -13.46 -32.73 -34.93
N GLY A 207 -12.77 -33.85 -35.18
CA GLY A 207 -13.02 -34.64 -36.39
C GLY A 207 -11.90 -35.59 -36.82
N ALA A 208 -11.74 -35.73 -38.13
CA ALA A 208 -10.74 -36.56 -38.81
C ALA A 208 -9.30 -36.12 -38.47
N ALA A 209 -8.35 -37.05 -38.58
CA ALA A 209 -6.94 -36.77 -38.30
C ALA A 209 -6.42 -35.58 -39.13
N PRO A 210 -5.70 -34.63 -38.53
CA PRO A 210 -5.23 -33.44 -39.22
C PRO A 210 -4.12 -33.80 -40.22
N PRO A 211 -3.90 -32.95 -41.24
CA PRO A 211 -2.77 -33.13 -42.14
C PRO A 211 -1.45 -33.04 -41.37
N ARG A 212 -0.42 -33.74 -41.86
CA ARG A 212 0.93 -33.67 -41.31
C ARG A 212 1.40 -32.20 -41.28
N PRO A 213 1.94 -31.71 -40.14
CA PRO A 213 2.51 -30.37 -40.08
C PRO A 213 3.72 -30.26 -41.02
N GLU A 214 3.83 -29.14 -41.74
CA GLU A 214 5.03 -28.82 -42.52
C GLU A 214 6.24 -28.63 -41.61
N ALA A 215 7.44 -28.90 -42.15
CA ALA A 215 8.70 -28.70 -41.45
C ALA A 215 8.87 -27.22 -41.06
N GLN A 216 8.82 -26.96 -39.76
CA GLN A 216 8.85 -25.62 -39.20
C GLN A 216 9.41 -25.66 -37.78
N SER A 217 9.90 -24.53 -37.30
CA SER A 217 10.34 -24.37 -35.91
C SER A 217 9.62 -23.19 -35.28
N VAL A 218 9.12 -23.38 -34.05
CA VAL A 218 8.43 -22.34 -33.28
C VAL A 218 9.12 -22.18 -31.94
N THR A 219 9.28 -20.93 -31.51
CA THR A 219 9.82 -20.61 -30.19
C THR A 219 8.66 -20.24 -29.27
N LEU A 220 8.53 -20.95 -28.14
CA LEU A 220 7.70 -20.55 -27.02
C LEU A 220 8.49 -19.49 -26.25
N ALA A 221 8.26 -18.22 -26.57
CA ALA A 221 8.96 -17.12 -25.93
C ALA A 221 8.49 -16.98 -24.48
N VAL A 222 9.27 -17.51 -23.54
CA VAL A 222 9.34 -16.99 -22.17
C VAL A 222 10.31 -15.82 -22.26
N PRO A 223 9.88 -14.55 -22.13
CA PRO A 223 10.81 -13.45 -21.95
C PRO A 223 11.72 -13.79 -20.77
N PRO A 224 13.02 -13.44 -20.78
CA PRO A 224 13.86 -13.64 -19.61
C PRO A 224 13.30 -12.80 -18.45
N GLY A 225 12.53 -13.46 -17.58
CA GLY A 225 11.69 -12.85 -16.54
C GLY A 225 10.20 -13.10 -16.81
N GLY A 226 9.62 -14.14 -16.21
CA GLY A 226 8.25 -14.53 -16.49
C GLY A 226 7.65 -15.54 -15.51
N GLY A 227 7.69 -15.26 -14.21
CA GLY A 227 6.51 -15.56 -13.39
C GLY A 227 5.39 -14.66 -13.89
N ALA A 228 4.13 -15.10 -13.84
CA ALA A 228 2.96 -14.37 -14.32
C ALA A 228 2.88 -12.97 -13.68
N GLY A 229 3.55 -12.00 -14.29
CA GLY A 229 3.34 -10.60 -14.07
C GLY A 229 2.05 -10.26 -14.79
N VAL A 230 1.11 -9.68 -14.05
CA VAL A 230 0.14 -8.76 -14.64
C VAL A 230 0.99 -7.73 -15.40
N ALA A 231 1.18 -7.92 -16.71
CA ALA A 231 1.83 -6.93 -17.56
C ALA A 231 0.81 -5.81 -17.72
N PRO A 232 1.00 -4.64 -17.08
CA PRO A 232 0.05 -3.56 -17.21
C PRO A 232 0.10 -3.04 -18.66
N GLN A 233 -1.05 -2.66 -19.22
CA GLN A 233 -1.02 -1.57 -20.20
C GLN A 233 -0.26 -0.39 -19.57
N ALA A 234 0.54 0.33 -20.36
CA ALA A 234 1.51 1.34 -19.93
C ALA A 234 1.10 2.02 -18.61
N LEU A 235 1.73 1.63 -17.50
CA LEU A 235 1.53 2.32 -16.23
C LEU A 235 1.98 3.76 -16.43
N THR A 236 1.09 4.70 -16.13
CA THR A 236 1.39 6.13 -16.14
C THR A 236 1.23 6.69 -14.74
N VAL A 237 1.60 7.96 -14.55
CA VAL A 237 1.32 8.69 -13.30
C VAL A 237 -0.17 8.62 -12.96
N GLU A 238 -1.03 8.81 -13.96
CA GLU A 238 -2.49 8.78 -13.83
C GLU A 238 -3.02 7.41 -13.40
N SER A 239 -2.29 6.32 -13.68
CA SER A 239 -2.65 4.98 -13.21
C SER A 239 -2.54 4.84 -11.69
N TYR A 240 -1.66 5.63 -11.07
CA TYR A 240 -1.50 5.67 -9.62
C TYR A 240 -2.34 6.77 -9.00
N VAL A 241 -2.25 8.00 -9.50
CA VAL A 241 -3.00 9.15 -8.98
C VAL A 241 -4.49 8.91 -9.14
N GLY A 242 -4.92 8.55 -10.34
CA GLY A 242 -6.31 8.38 -10.70
C GLY A 242 -7.12 9.68 -10.64
N ASP A 243 -8.43 9.52 -10.48
CA ASP A 243 -9.44 10.56 -10.52
C ASP A 243 -10.39 10.30 -9.34
N PRO A 244 -10.55 11.27 -8.40
CA PRO A 244 -11.44 11.13 -7.24
C PRO A 244 -12.91 10.92 -7.61
N ASP A 245 -13.42 11.58 -8.65
CA ASP A 245 -14.83 11.47 -9.08
C ASP A 245 -15.11 10.07 -9.65
N GLN A 246 -14.13 9.51 -10.37
CA GLN A 246 -14.18 8.14 -10.90
C GLN A 246 -13.67 7.10 -9.90
N ARG A 247 -13.24 7.54 -8.71
CA ARG A 247 -12.65 6.73 -7.64
C ARG A 247 -11.48 5.84 -8.07
N THR A 248 -10.68 6.30 -9.03
CA THR A 248 -9.54 5.53 -9.53
C THR A 248 -8.25 5.87 -8.80
N GLY A 249 -7.26 4.96 -8.85
CA GLY A 249 -5.97 5.17 -8.20
C GLY A 249 -6.09 5.47 -6.71
N PHE A 250 -5.12 6.21 -6.16
CA PHE A 250 -5.22 6.70 -4.79
C PHE A 250 -6.16 7.90 -4.64
N GLY A 251 -6.58 8.56 -5.72
CA GLY A 251 -7.65 9.56 -5.69
C GLY A 251 -8.97 9.00 -5.17
N GLY A 252 -9.26 7.71 -5.42
CA GLY A 252 -10.42 7.04 -4.84
C GLY A 252 -10.42 6.94 -3.31
N LEU A 253 -9.25 7.13 -2.65
CA LEU A 253 -9.14 7.12 -1.19
C LEU A 253 -9.70 8.38 -0.53
N GLU A 254 -10.01 9.44 -1.28
CA GLU A 254 -10.65 10.65 -0.74
C GLU A 254 -12.04 10.34 -0.16
N ALA A 255 -12.73 9.34 -0.71
CA ALA A 255 -14.04 8.91 -0.23
C ALA A 255 -13.99 8.10 1.08
N VAL A 256 -12.79 7.82 1.62
CA VAL A 256 -12.58 7.03 2.83
C VAL A 256 -11.86 7.89 3.87
N GLU A 257 -12.63 8.37 4.85
CA GLU A 257 -12.17 9.31 5.88
C GLU A 257 -11.25 8.65 6.92
N GLU A 258 -11.45 7.37 7.22
CA GLU A 258 -10.70 6.71 8.31
C GLU A 258 -9.22 6.39 7.99
N ILE A 259 -8.75 6.66 6.77
CA ILE A 259 -7.37 6.38 6.36
C ILE A 259 -6.41 7.37 7.01
N THR A 260 -5.34 6.84 7.60
CA THR A 260 -4.32 7.64 8.30
C THR A 260 -2.93 7.55 7.69
N MET A 261 -2.70 6.57 6.82
CA MET A 261 -1.42 6.40 6.11
C MET A 261 -1.63 5.78 4.74
N ILE A 262 -0.82 6.19 3.75
CA ILE A 262 -0.88 5.66 2.39
C ILE A 262 0.48 5.10 1.98
N VAL A 263 0.45 3.94 1.32
CA VAL A 263 1.61 3.19 0.88
C VAL A 263 1.41 2.69 -0.55
N ALA A 264 2.40 2.89 -1.42
CA ALA A 264 2.38 2.39 -2.81
C ALA A 264 3.62 1.51 -3.07
N PRO A 265 3.69 0.29 -2.49
CA PRO A 265 4.92 -0.51 -2.50
C PRO A 265 5.31 -0.98 -3.91
N ASP A 266 4.32 -1.18 -4.77
CA ASP A 266 4.52 -1.64 -6.15
C ASP A 266 5.00 -0.56 -7.11
N LEU A 267 5.06 0.69 -6.69
CA LEU A 267 5.77 1.74 -7.43
C LEU A 267 7.23 1.33 -7.67
N MET A 268 7.84 0.71 -6.65
CA MET A 268 9.22 0.20 -6.75
C MET A 268 9.31 -1.06 -7.61
N SER A 269 8.29 -1.93 -7.57
CA SER A 269 8.21 -3.09 -8.47
C SER A 269 8.14 -2.65 -9.94
N ALA A 270 7.30 -1.67 -10.25
CA ALA A 270 7.17 -1.12 -11.59
C ALA A 270 8.47 -0.50 -12.10
N TYR A 271 9.22 0.16 -11.21
CA TYR A 271 10.56 0.68 -11.50
C TYR A 271 11.59 -0.45 -11.75
N GLU A 272 11.67 -1.46 -10.88
CA GLU A 272 12.61 -2.58 -11.06
C GLU A 272 12.36 -3.37 -12.34
N ARG A 273 11.09 -3.47 -12.75
CA ARG A 273 10.65 -4.08 -14.01
C ARG A 273 10.84 -3.18 -15.23
N ARG A 274 11.35 -1.95 -15.05
CA ARG A 274 11.55 -0.94 -16.10
C ARG A 274 10.26 -0.56 -16.83
N VAL A 275 9.12 -0.72 -16.16
CA VAL A 275 7.83 -0.21 -16.66
C VAL A 275 7.74 1.29 -16.43
N LEU A 276 8.31 1.77 -15.32
CA LEU A 276 8.45 3.18 -14.99
C LEU A 276 9.91 3.59 -14.91
N ASP A 277 10.21 4.82 -15.29
CA ASP A 277 11.49 5.46 -15.04
C ASP A 277 11.49 6.21 -13.69
N LEU A 278 12.65 6.74 -13.30
CA LEU A 278 12.79 7.46 -12.03
C LEU A 278 11.98 8.75 -11.99
N GLU A 279 11.84 9.46 -13.12
CA GLU A 279 11.05 10.70 -13.20
C GLU A 279 9.57 10.43 -12.91
N THR A 280 9.04 9.33 -13.45
CA THR A 280 7.68 8.88 -13.17
C THR A 280 7.51 8.45 -11.71
N VAL A 281 8.51 7.77 -11.13
CA VAL A 281 8.50 7.43 -9.69
C VAL A 281 8.41 8.69 -8.82
N VAL A 282 9.22 9.72 -9.12
CA VAL A 282 9.17 11.00 -8.40
C VAL A 282 7.79 11.64 -8.54
N SER A 283 7.22 11.64 -9.74
CA SER A 283 5.91 12.22 -10.01
C SER A 283 4.78 11.53 -9.24
N VAL A 284 4.79 10.19 -9.17
CA VAL A 284 3.81 9.43 -8.37
C VAL A 284 3.99 9.70 -6.88
N GLN A 285 5.23 9.75 -6.37
CA GLN A 285 5.49 10.09 -4.97
C GLN A 285 5.03 11.52 -4.64
N GLN A 286 5.26 12.48 -5.53
CA GLN A 286 4.76 13.85 -5.38
C GLN A 286 3.23 13.89 -5.34
N GLY A 287 2.55 13.08 -6.18
CA GLY A 287 1.10 12.94 -6.13
C GLY A 287 0.58 12.37 -4.81
N LEU A 288 1.26 11.36 -4.24
CA LEU A 288 0.92 10.82 -2.93
C LEU A 288 1.07 11.87 -1.82
N ILE A 289 2.13 12.68 -1.88
CA ILE A 289 2.35 13.79 -0.94
C ILE A 289 1.22 14.82 -1.08
N ALA A 290 0.90 15.25 -2.30
CA ALA A 290 -0.13 16.24 -2.57
C ALA A 290 -1.52 15.77 -2.10
N HIS A 291 -1.85 14.48 -2.28
CA HIS A 291 -3.07 13.91 -1.73
C HIS A 291 -3.10 13.99 -0.20
N CYS A 292 -2.01 13.61 0.47
CA CYS A 292 -1.93 13.68 1.94
C CYS A 292 -1.98 15.13 2.46
N GLU A 293 -1.39 16.08 1.74
CA GLU A 293 -1.46 17.51 2.05
C GLU A 293 -2.86 18.09 1.90
N THR A 294 -3.59 17.65 0.86
CA THR A 294 -4.97 18.07 0.61
C THR A 294 -5.92 17.54 1.67
N MET A 295 -5.79 16.25 2.03
CA MET A 295 -6.66 15.62 3.01
C MET A 295 -6.34 16.07 4.45
N GLY A 296 -5.07 16.32 4.78
CA GLY A 296 -4.66 16.87 6.07
C GLY A 296 -4.69 15.91 7.27
N ASP A 297 -5.27 14.71 7.11
CA ASP A 297 -5.51 13.68 8.13
C ASP A 297 -4.55 12.46 8.01
N ARG A 298 -3.90 12.29 6.85
CA ARG A 298 -3.10 11.11 6.49
C ARG A 298 -1.66 11.42 6.10
N ILE A 299 -0.77 10.43 6.16
CA ILE A 299 0.67 10.57 5.87
C ILE A 299 1.13 9.54 4.82
N ALA A 300 1.87 10.00 3.81
CA ALA A 300 2.51 9.14 2.82
C ALA A 300 3.78 8.49 3.41
N ILE A 301 3.85 7.15 3.38
CA ILE A 301 5.06 6.39 3.73
C ILE A 301 5.76 6.00 2.43
N LEU A 302 6.87 6.67 2.15
CA LEU A 302 7.61 6.54 0.92
C LEU A 302 8.80 5.59 1.07
N ASP A 303 9.18 4.97 -0.05
CA ASP A 303 10.37 4.15 -0.19
C ASP A 303 11.30 4.76 -1.25
N PRO A 304 12.63 4.76 -1.03
CA PRO A 304 13.57 5.11 -2.09
C PRO A 304 13.70 3.93 -3.08
N PRO A 305 14.20 4.20 -4.31
CA PRO A 305 14.60 3.14 -5.24
C PRO A 305 15.51 2.09 -4.57
N PRO A 306 15.46 0.83 -5.02
CA PRO A 306 16.25 -0.25 -4.44
C PRO A 306 17.74 -0.08 -4.73
N GLY A 307 18.57 -0.60 -3.83
CA GLY A 307 20.02 -0.75 -4.06
C GLY A 307 20.83 0.53 -3.91
N LEU A 308 20.23 1.63 -3.44
CA LEU A 308 20.96 2.88 -3.20
C LEU A 308 21.94 2.73 -2.02
N SER A 309 23.18 3.16 -2.22
CA SER A 309 24.13 3.40 -1.14
C SER A 309 23.70 4.59 -0.26
N PRO A 310 24.28 4.76 0.94
CA PRO A 310 23.96 5.89 1.81
C PRO A 310 24.18 7.25 1.15
N GLN A 311 25.23 7.39 0.33
CA GLN A 311 25.46 8.64 -0.41
C GLN A 311 24.44 8.84 -1.53
N GLN A 312 24.02 7.78 -2.23
CA GLN A 312 23.02 7.88 -3.29
C GLN A 312 21.63 8.17 -2.74
N VAL A 313 21.22 7.56 -1.61
CA VAL A 313 19.91 7.88 -0.99
C VAL A 313 19.89 9.30 -0.41
N LYS A 314 21.05 9.81 0.04
CA LYS A 314 21.20 11.22 0.40
C LYS A 314 20.91 12.11 -0.81
N THR A 315 21.58 11.88 -1.94
CA THR A 315 21.35 12.61 -3.21
C THR A 315 19.91 12.44 -3.70
N TRP A 316 19.32 11.25 -3.60
CA TRP A 316 17.91 11.02 -3.91
C TRP A 316 17.00 11.94 -3.10
N ARG A 317 17.24 12.04 -1.78
CA ARG A 317 16.45 12.85 -0.85
C ARG A 317 16.65 14.35 -1.06
N THR A 318 17.88 14.81 -1.32
CA THR A 318 18.20 16.26 -1.39
C THR A 318 18.11 16.84 -2.79
N ASP A 319 18.67 16.15 -3.77
CA ASP A 319 18.95 16.71 -5.10
C ASP A 319 17.95 16.18 -6.14
N THR A 320 17.52 14.92 -6.03
CA THR A 320 16.59 14.31 -6.99
C THR A 320 15.13 14.63 -6.67
N THR A 321 14.70 14.38 -5.43
CA THR A 321 13.30 14.58 -5.03
C THR A 321 13.06 15.95 -4.41
N GLY A 322 13.93 16.38 -3.49
CA GLY A 322 13.80 17.67 -2.81
C GLY A 322 12.48 17.86 -2.04
N PHE A 323 11.74 16.79 -1.77
CA PHE A 323 10.41 16.86 -1.16
C PHE A 323 10.43 17.62 0.18
N ASP A 324 9.47 18.51 0.40
CA ASP A 324 9.31 19.23 1.66
C ASP A 324 7.85 19.13 2.09
N SER A 325 7.57 18.20 3.00
CA SER A 325 6.21 18.01 3.50
C SER A 325 6.19 17.41 4.89
N LYS A 326 5.32 17.97 5.74
CA LYS A 326 4.97 17.38 7.05
C LYS A 326 4.10 16.13 6.92
N TYR A 327 3.45 15.91 5.77
CA TYR A 327 2.57 14.77 5.51
C TYR A 327 3.26 13.63 4.76
N ALA A 328 4.59 13.59 4.79
CA ALA A 328 5.38 12.56 4.15
C ALA A 328 6.55 12.10 5.03
N THR A 329 6.96 10.86 4.83
CA THR A 329 8.11 10.25 5.51
C THR A 329 8.78 9.23 4.59
N LEU A 330 10.09 9.04 4.75
CA LEU A 330 10.89 8.17 3.89
C LEU A 330 11.72 7.20 4.73
N TYR A 331 11.62 5.90 4.45
CA TYR A 331 12.33 4.85 5.19
C TYR A 331 13.40 4.18 4.34
N TYR A 332 14.59 4.01 4.92
CA TYR A 332 15.76 3.40 4.27
C TYR A 332 16.53 2.55 5.27
N PRO A 333 17.16 1.42 4.90
CA PRO A 333 17.19 0.78 3.60
C PRO A 333 16.06 -0.23 3.44
N TRP A 334 16.00 -0.87 2.27
CA TRP A 334 15.12 -2.01 2.05
C TRP A 334 15.43 -3.15 3.03
N ILE A 335 14.39 -3.88 3.40
CA ILE A 335 14.46 -4.99 4.34
C ILE A 335 14.41 -6.32 3.59
N LYS A 336 15.08 -7.33 4.12
CA LYS A 336 15.02 -8.70 3.58
C LYS A 336 14.01 -9.49 4.38
N VAL A 337 13.05 -10.11 3.69
CA VAL A 337 12.01 -10.96 4.26
C VAL A 337 11.93 -12.28 3.48
N PHE A 338 11.29 -13.29 4.05
CA PHE A 338 10.98 -14.52 3.31
C PHE A 338 9.84 -14.24 2.33
N ASP A 339 10.06 -14.50 1.03
CA ASP A 339 9.05 -14.42 -0.02
C ASP A 339 8.47 -15.82 -0.27
N PRO A 340 7.21 -16.07 0.14
CA PRO A 340 6.58 -17.38 -0.05
C PRO A 340 6.34 -17.74 -1.51
N ALA A 341 6.14 -16.77 -2.41
CA ALA A 341 5.92 -17.04 -3.83
C ALA A 341 7.20 -17.57 -4.49
N ALA A 342 8.34 -16.96 -4.18
CA ALA A 342 9.64 -17.36 -4.72
C ALA A 342 10.33 -18.48 -3.90
N GLY A 343 9.80 -18.84 -2.72
CA GLY A 343 10.38 -19.83 -1.82
C GLY A 343 11.76 -19.45 -1.27
N ARG A 344 12.11 -18.15 -1.27
CA ARG A 344 13.44 -17.64 -0.89
C ARG A 344 13.34 -16.27 -0.23
N ASN A 345 14.42 -15.84 0.41
CA ASN A 345 14.48 -14.49 0.97
C ASN A 345 14.69 -13.44 -0.14
N ALA A 346 13.84 -12.42 -0.18
CA ALA A 346 13.90 -11.29 -1.12
C ALA A 346 13.98 -9.95 -0.38
N PHE A 347 14.53 -8.94 -1.03
CA PHE A 347 14.48 -7.57 -0.53
C PHE A 347 13.15 -6.93 -0.95
N VAL A 348 12.52 -6.21 -0.04
CA VAL A 348 11.24 -5.54 -0.26
C VAL A 348 11.27 -4.11 0.30
N PRO A 349 10.47 -3.19 -0.25
CA PRO A 349 10.28 -1.87 0.33
C PRO A 349 9.78 -1.99 1.78
N PRO A 350 10.32 -1.20 2.72
CA PRO A 350 9.96 -1.30 4.14
C PRO A 350 8.60 -0.70 4.48
N SER A 351 8.06 0.22 3.67
CA SER A 351 6.87 1.02 3.98
C SER A 351 5.68 0.24 4.56
N GLY A 352 5.31 -0.92 3.99
CA GLY A 352 4.21 -1.72 4.52
C GLY A 352 4.47 -2.34 5.90
N HIS A 353 5.70 -2.77 6.16
CA HIS A 353 6.09 -3.26 7.49
C HIS A 353 6.11 -2.12 8.50
N ILE A 354 6.56 -0.94 8.08
CA ILE A 354 6.61 0.26 8.91
C ILE A 354 5.20 0.75 9.26
N ALA A 355 4.25 0.73 8.33
CA ALA A 355 2.84 1.00 8.61
C ALA A 355 2.31 0.11 9.75
N GLY A 356 2.68 -1.18 9.76
CA GLY A 356 2.31 -2.09 10.84
C GLY A 356 3.03 -1.77 12.17
N VAL A 357 4.28 -1.32 12.11
CA VAL A 357 5.03 -0.85 13.29
C VAL A 357 4.37 0.37 13.91
N TRP A 358 3.87 1.31 13.09
CA TRP A 358 3.10 2.46 13.58
C TRP A 358 1.85 2.00 14.31
N ALA A 359 1.07 1.12 13.69
CA ALA A 359 -0.15 0.59 14.30
C ALA A 359 0.11 -0.05 15.68
N ARG A 360 1.15 -0.88 15.77
CA ARG A 360 1.54 -1.51 17.05
C ARG A 360 2.03 -0.51 18.10
N ASN A 361 2.80 0.49 17.69
CA ASN A 361 3.27 1.53 18.59
C ASN A 361 2.09 2.33 19.15
N ASP A 362 1.14 2.70 18.29
CA ASP A 362 -0.01 3.50 18.68
C ASP A 362 -0.94 2.73 19.62
N GLU A 363 -1.23 1.47 19.32
CA GLU A 363 -2.04 0.61 20.18
C GLU A 363 -1.42 0.46 21.59
N SER A 364 -0.10 0.29 21.65
CA SER A 364 0.58 0.00 22.92
C SER A 364 1.00 1.24 23.72
N ARG A 365 1.23 2.38 23.05
CA ARG A 365 1.85 3.57 23.65
C ARG A 365 1.17 4.90 23.28
N GLY A 366 0.22 4.90 22.35
CA GLY A 366 -0.43 6.08 21.82
C GLY A 366 0.37 6.78 20.72
N VAL A 367 -0.35 7.51 19.86
CA VAL A 367 0.19 8.21 18.68
C VAL A 367 1.25 9.26 19.00
N HIS A 368 1.22 9.82 20.22
CA HIS A 368 2.19 10.80 20.71
C HIS A 368 3.60 10.21 20.89
N LYS A 369 3.73 8.88 20.99
CA LYS A 369 5.02 8.20 21.10
C LYS A 369 5.62 7.97 19.72
N ALA A 370 6.85 8.43 19.50
CA ALA A 370 7.60 8.16 18.27
C ALA A 370 7.73 6.66 17.95
N PRO A 371 7.31 6.20 16.74
CA PRO A 371 7.41 4.79 16.32
C PRO A 371 8.84 4.42 15.88
N ALA A 372 9.81 4.73 16.74
CA ALA A 372 11.23 4.40 16.60
C ALA A 372 11.69 3.54 17.77
N ASN A 373 12.84 2.90 17.61
CA ASN A 373 13.37 1.85 18.49
C ASN A 373 12.48 0.58 18.53
N GLU A 374 11.64 0.41 17.52
CA GLU A 374 10.73 -0.73 17.35
C GLU A 374 11.35 -1.82 16.48
N VAL A 375 11.12 -3.09 16.82
CA VAL A 375 11.58 -4.23 16.00
C VAL A 375 10.71 -4.36 14.75
N VAL A 376 11.33 -4.55 13.60
CA VAL A 376 10.62 -4.90 12.35
C VAL A 376 10.47 -6.41 12.30
N ARG A 377 9.27 -6.92 12.59
CA ARG A 377 8.97 -8.36 12.57
C ARG A 377 9.00 -8.87 11.14
N GLY A 378 9.54 -10.07 10.95
CA GLY A 378 9.73 -10.70 9.63
C GLY A 378 11.00 -10.29 8.88
N ALA A 379 11.63 -9.18 9.26
CA ALA A 379 12.89 -8.75 8.67
C ALA A 379 14.06 -9.60 9.19
N VAL A 380 14.80 -10.22 8.27
CA VAL A 380 15.95 -11.09 8.58
C VAL A 380 17.29 -10.43 8.25
N ALA A 381 17.31 -9.47 7.33
CA ALA A 381 18.50 -8.68 7.00
C ALA A 381 18.10 -7.30 6.45
N LEU A 382 19.11 -6.45 6.24
CA LEU A 382 18.98 -5.15 5.57
C LEU A 382 19.75 -5.18 4.26
N GLN A 383 19.26 -4.49 3.23
CA GLN A 383 19.94 -4.37 1.94
C GLN A 383 21.31 -3.69 2.08
N THR A 384 21.37 -2.69 2.96
CA THR A 384 22.59 -1.96 3.29
C THR A 384 22.74 -1.86 4.80
N GLN A 385 23.93 -2.14 5.32
CA GLN A 385 24.23 -1.93 6.74
C GLN A 385 24.71 -0.49 6.93
N ILE A 386 23.96 0.29 7.70
CA ILE A 386 24.25 1.71 7.92
C ILE A 386 25.13 1.87 9.15
N THR A 387 26.31 2.46 8.96
CA THR A 387 27.22 2.85 10.04
C THR A 387 26.68 4.04 10.82
N LYS A 388 27.30 4.36 11.97
CA LYS A 388 26.91 5.55 12.73
C LYS A 388 27.15 6.84 11.92
N GLY A 389 28.32 6.99 11.30
CA GLY A 389 28.68 8.19 10.54
C GLY A 389 27.77 8.43 9.34
N GLU A 390 27.39 7.38 8.61
CA GLU A 390 26.41 7.49 7.53
C GLU A 390 25.04 7.93 8.07
N HIS A 391 24.59 7.34 9.18
CA HIS A 391 23.33 7.75 9.79
C HIS A 391 23.35 9.23 10.23
N ASP A 392 24.46 9.71 10.80
CA ASP A 392 24.63 11.10 11.22
C ASP A 392 24.47 12.09 10.02
N LEU A 393 24.68 11.62 8.78
CA LEU A 393 24.45 12.40 7.56
C LEU A 393 23.02 12.30 7.00
N LEU A 394 22.34 11.15 7.20
CA LEU A 394 21.00 10.90 6.64
C LEU A 394 19.89 11.43 7.54
N ASN A 395 20.03 11.31 8.85
CA ASN A 395 18.98 11.69 9.78
C ASN A 395 18.62 13.20 9.72
N PRO A 396 19.58 14.16 9.63
CA PRO A 396 19.28 15.59 9.49
C PRO A 396 18.35 15.96 8.33
N ILE A 397 18.35 15.18 7.25
CA ILE A 397 17.53 15.41 6.05
C ILE A 397 16.19 14.64 6.07
N GLY A 398 15.80 14.10 7.22
CA GLY A 398 14.50 13.44 7.43
C GLY A 398 14.44 11.98 6.96
N LEU A 399 15.57 11.36 6.62
CA LEU A 399 15.61 9.93 6.29
C LEU A 399 15.56 9.05 7.54
N ASN A 400 14.52 8.24 7.65
CA ASN A 400 14.35 7.32 8.77
C ASN A 400 15.09 6.02 8.52
N CYS A 401 16.23 5.85 9.20
CA CYS A 401 17.07 4.68 9.01
C CYS A 401 16.54 3.45 9.77
N ILE A 402 16.52 2.29 9.12
CA ILE A 402 16.33 0.98 9.75
C ILE A 402 17.72 0.37 9.96
N ARG A 403 18.01 -0.11 11.17
CA ARG A 403 19.34 -0.58 11.56
C ARG A 403 19.30 -1.94 12.25
N ALA A 404 20.30 -2.77 11.97
CA ALA A 404 20.53 -4.01 12.69
C ALA A 404 21.41 -3.74 13.92
N PHE A 405 20.97 -4.20 15.08
CA PHE A 405 21.73 -4.09 16.32
C PHE A 405 21.99 -5.51 16.86
N PRO A 406 23.26 -5.87 17.14
CA PRO A 406 23.60 -7.15 17.77
C PRO A 406 22.77 -7.39 19.04
N GLY A 407 22.11 -8.55 19.14
CA GLY A 407 21.27 -8.93 20.28
C GLY A 407 19.93 -8.17 20.40
N ARG A 408 19.66 -7.15 19.59
CA ARG A 408 18.42 -6.35 19.64
C ARG A 408 17.59 -6.42 18.35
N GLY A 409 18.08 -7.11 17.32
CA GLY A 409 17.39 -7.32 16.05
C GLY A 409 17.43 -6.11 15.11
N ILE A 410 16.62 -6.17 14.05
CA ILE A 410 16.44 -5.08 13.09
C ILE A 410 15.39 -4.12 13.62
N ARG A 411 15.75 -2.84 13.75
CA ARG A 411 14.90 -1.82 14.39
C ARG A 411 14.77 -0.58 13.54
N VAL A 412 13.60 0.05 13.61
CA VAL A 412 13.40 1.41 13.11
C VAL A 412 14.18 2.37 14.01
N TRP A 413 15.01 3.23 13.43
CA TRP A 413 15.89 4.14 14.16
C TRP A 413 15.76 5.60 13.68
N GLY A 414 14.54 5.99 13.33
CA GLY A 414 14.18 7.37 12.98
C GLY A 414 12.67 7.55 13.01
N ALA A 415 12.21 8.75 13.33
CA ALA A 415 10.78 9.11 13.34
C ALA A 415 10.59 10.58 12.92
N ARG A 416 11.17 10.95 11.78
CA ARG A 416 11.09 12.29 11.17
C ARG A 416 10.13 12.31 9.98
N THR A 417 9.54 13.47 9.74
CA THR A 417 8.86 13.80 8.49
C THR A 417 9.86 14.33 7.47
N LEU A 418 9.40 14.67 6.27
CA LEU A 418 10.21 15.34 5.25
C LEU A 418 10.20 16.87 5.39
N ALA A 419 9.56 17.42 6.42
CA ALA A 419 9.40 18.87 6.61
C ALA A 419 10.73 19.58 6.89
N ALA A 420 10.94 20.72 6.24
CA ALA A 420 12.01 21.66 6.55
C ALA A 420 11.74 22.43 7.87
N ASP A 421 10.45 22.71 8.16
CA ASP A 421 10.03 23.39 9.39
C ASP A 421 10.34 22.54 10.64
N PRO A 422 11.19 23.03 11.56
CA PRO A 422 11.50 22.34 12.81
C PRO A 422 10.28 22.03 13.69
N ALA A 423 9.18 22.78 13.56
CA ALA A 423 7.94 22.51 14.30
C ALA A 423 7.32 21.16 13.91
N TRP A 424 7.45 20.77 12.64
CA TRP A 424 6.88 19.55 12.07
C TRP A 424 7.91 18.44 11.81
N ARG A 425 9.14 18.61 12.28
CA ARG A 425 10.25 17.66 12.10
C ARG A 425 9.89 16.23 12.52
N TYR A 426 9.15 16.06 13.62
CA TYR A 426 8.90 14.75 14.22
C TYR A 426 7.56 14.17 13.78
N LEU A 427 7.60 12.92 13.37
CA LEU A 427 6.45 12.18 12.87
C LEU A 427 5.33 12.06 13.91
N ASN A 428 5.66 11.70 15.15
CA ASN A 428 4.67 11.57 16.22
C ASN A 428 3.98 12.90 16.55
N VAL A 429 4.65 14.03 16.34
CA VAL A 429 4.03 15.34 16.54
C VAL A 429 2.99 15.59 15.46
N ARG A 430 3.33 15.41 14.18
CA ARG A 430 2.34 15.59 13.10
C ARG A 430 1.17 14.61 13.22
N ARG A 431 1.45 13.34 13.52
CA ARG A 431 0.40 12.33 13.72
C ARG A 431 -0.50 12.63 14.92
N LEU A 432 0.06 13.16 16.02
CA LEU A 432 -0.74 13.62 17.15
C LEU A 432 -1.67 14.76 16.75
N PHE A 433 -1.18 15.74 15.97
CA PHE A 433 -2.05 16.82 15.49
C PHE A 433 -3.17 16.30 14.59
N ASN A 434 -2.90 15.40 13.63
CA ASN A 434 -3.95 14.79 12.82
C ASN A 434 -5.01 14.11 13.71
N TYR A 435 -4.58 13.31 14.70
CA TYR A 435 -5.49 12.67 15.65
C TYR A 435 -6.34 13.68 16.44
N LEU A 436 -5.75 14.76 16.93
CA LEU A 436 -6.47 15.79 17.69
C LEU A 436 -7.46 16.57 16.81
N GLU A 437 -7.03 16.97 15.62
CA GLU A 437 -7.83 17.70 14.63
C GLU A 437 -9.07 16.87 14.25
N GLU A 438 -8.88 15.61 13.86
CA GLU A 438 -9.97 14.70 13.47
C GLU A 438 -10.90 14.32 14.63
N SER A 439 -10.35 14.09 15.84
CA SER A 439 -11.18 13.81 17.01
C SER A 439 -12.04 15.01 17.38
N ILE A 440 -11.49 16.23 17.34
CA ILE A 440 -12.25 17.45 17.60
C ILE A 440 -13.32 17.66 16.52
N LEU A 441 -12.98 17.47 15.24
CA LEU A 441 -13.92 17.57 14.14
C LEU A 441 -15.11 16.62 14.31
N ALA A 442 -14.85 15.34 14.55
CA ALA A 442 -15.89 14.33 14.75
C ALA A 442 -16.73 14.59 16.02
N GLY A 443 -16.06 14.96 17.12
CA GLY A 443 -16.70 15.20 18.41
C GLY A 443 -17.49 16.52 18.52
N THR A 444 -17.34 17.43 17.56
CA THR A 444 -17.99 18.75 17.57
C THR A 444 -18.99 18.98 16.44
N GLN A 445 -19.36 17.94 15.67
CA GLN A 445 -20.37 18.05 14.60
C GLN A 445 -21.73 18.60 15.07
N TRP A 446 -22.10 18.36 16.33
CA TRP A 446 -23.35 18.87 16.93
C TRP A 446 -23.41 20.40 17.03
N VAL A 447 -22.29 21.11 16.87
CA VAL A 447 -22.23 22.58 16.92
C VAL A 447 -22.91 23.22 15.72
N VAL A 448 -22.98 22.51 14.59
CA VAL A 448 -23.57 23.03 13.36
C VAL A 448 -25.07 23.25 13.55
N PHE A 449 -25.58 24.41 13.10
CA PHE A 449 -26.97 24.86 13.25
C PHE A 449 -27.45 25.17 14.68
N GLU A 450 -26.57 25.16 15.68
CA GLU A 450 -26.90 25.66 17.02
C GLU A 450 -26.98 27.21 17.04
N PRO A 451 -27.75 27.81 17.97
CA PRO A 451 -27.73 29.25 18.18
C PRO A 451 -26.31 29.76 18.51
N ASN A 452 -25.80 30.70 17.71
CA ASN A 452 -24.46 31.28 17.90
C ASN A 452 -24.47 32.31 19.04
N ASP A 453 -24.36 31.82 20.28
CA ASP A 453 -24.38 32.62 21.50
C ASP A 453 -23.29 32.23 22.52
N ASP A 454 -23.18 33.00 23.61
CA ASP A 454 -22.22 32.74 24.70
C ASP A 454 -22.38 31.32 25.31
N ALA A 455 -23.58 30.74 25.27
CA ALA A 455 -23.84 29.41 25.82
C ALA A 455 -23.27 28.31 24.91
N LEU A 456 -23.39 28.44 23.58
CA LEU A 456 -22.73 27.56 22.61
C LEU A 456 -21.22 27.59 22.79
N TRP A 457 -20.61 28.79 22.83
CA TRP A 457 -19.16 28.92 22.97
C TRP A 457 -18.63 28.29 24.26
N ALA A 458 -19.38 28.44 25.37
CA ALA A 458 -19.05 27.80 26.64
C ALA A 458 -19.19 26.27 26.60
N ARG A 459 -20.13 25.73 25.83
CA ARG A 459 -20.25 24.28 25.58
C ARG A 459 -19.05 23.78 24.76
N VAL A 460 -18.74 24.42 23.63
CA VAL A 460 -17.58 24.07 22.77
C VAL A 460 -16.28 24.04 23.57
N ARG A 461 -15.98 25.13 24.30
CA ARG A 461 -14.76 25.22 25.12
C ARG A 461 -14.67 24.09 26.14
N ARG A 462 -15.77 23.78 26.84
CA ARG A 462 -15.80 22.74 27.88
C ARG A 462 -15.55 21.35 27.29
N THR A 463 -16.16 21.05 26.14
CA THR A 463 -16.07 19.75 25.47
C THR A 463 -14.66 19.48 24.95
N ILE A 464 -14.07 20.46 24.25
CA ILE A 464 -12.69 20.35 23.76
C ILE A 464 -11.70 20.31 24.93
N SER A 465 -11.88 21.15 25.95
CA SER A 465 -10.98 21.15 27.12
C SER A 465 -11.01 19.82 27.86
N ALA A 466 -12.19 19.21 28.05
CA ALA A 466 -12.30 17.90 28.70
C ALA A 466 -11.53 16.80 27.94
N PHE A 467 -11.60 16.82 26.61
CA PHE A 467 -10.82 15.93 25.76
C PHE A 467 -9.31 16.14 25.91
N LEU A 468 -8.85 17.38 25.81
CA LEU A 468 -7.41 17.70 25.92
C LEU A 468 -6.85 17.41 27.32
N VAL A 469 -7.65 17.55 28.39
CA VAL A 469 -7.27 17.08 29.74
C VAL A 469 -7.02 15.57 29.74
N ASN A 470 -7.85 14.78 29.05
CA ASN A 470 -7.65 13.34 28.97
C ASN A 470 -6.35 13.00 28.20
N GLU A 471 -6.08 13.69 27.09
CA GLU A 471 -4.86 13.50 26.31
C GLU A 471 -3.60 13.93 27.09
N TRP A 472 -3.67 15.02 27.84
CA TRP A 472 -2.61 15.42 28.77
C TRP A 472 -2.36 14.37 29.86
N ARG A 473 -3.43 13.83 30.47
CA ARG A 473 -3.31 12.74 31.48
C ARG A 473 -2.71 11.46 30.91
N LYS A 474 -2.92 11.18 29.62
CA LYS A 474 -2.27 10.06 28.90
C LYS A 474 -0.78 10.33 28.58
N GLY A 475 -0.28 11.55 28.86
CA GLY A 475 1.10 11.95 28.58
C GLY A 475 1.35 12.42 27.15
N ALA A 476 0.29 12.70 26.37
CA ALA A 476 0.43 13.18 24.99
C ALA A 476 0.88 14.64 24.90
N LEU A 477 0.49 15.45 25.90
CA LEU A 477 0.78 16.88 25.98
C LEU A 477 1.80 17.17 27.08
N PHE A 478 2.69 18.13 26.84
CA PHE A 478 3.76 18.56 27.73
C PHE A 478 3.29 19.69 28.65
N GLY A 479 3.57 19.61 29.94
CA GLY A 479 3.22 20.63 30.93
C GLY A 479 2.93 19.98 32.28
N LEU A 480 3.23 20.68 33.38
CA LEU A 480 2.91 20.22 34.73
C LEU A 480 1.43 20.44 35.08
N THR A 481 0.79 21.38 34.38
CA THR A 481 -0.63 21.70 34.52
C THR A 481 -1.32 21.73 33.14
N PRO A 482 -2.66 21.56 33.08
CA PRO A 482 -3.40 21.70 31.83
C PRO A 482 -3.17 23.04 31.11
N ASP A 483 -3.08 24.14 31.87
CA ASP A 483 -2.91 25.50 31.33
C ASP A 483 -1.52 25.72 30.68
N GLU A 484 -0.51 24.95 31.09
CA GLU A 484 0.79 24.92 30.41
C GLU A 484 0.74 24.05 29.14
N ALA A 485 -0.16 23.06 29.11
CA ALA A 485 -0.21 22.03 28.08
C ALA A 485 -1.08 22.41 26.88
N PHE A 486 -2.18 23.14 27.11
CA PHE A 486 -3.07 23.58 26.04
C PHE A 486 -3.91 24.79 26.44
N TYR A 487 -4.51 25.45 25.44
CA TYR A 487 -5.58 26.43 25.65
C TYR A 487 -6.72 26.19 24.65
N VAL A 488 -7.94 26.59 25.05
CA VAL A 488 -9.13 26.58 24.19
C VAL A 488 -9.86 27.91 24.35
N LYS A 489 -9.90 28.70 23.28
CA LYS A 489 -10.51 30.02 23.27
C LYS A 489 -11.68 30.06 22.29
N CYS A 490 -12.88 30.25 22.83
CA CYS A 490 -14.11 30.46 22.09
C CYS A 490 -14.95 31.45 22.91
N ASP A 491 -14.88 32.72 22.55
CA ASP A 491 -15.47 33.84 23.28
C ASP A 491 -15.77 35.00 22.33
N ARG A 492 -16.13 36.17 22.87
CA ARG A 492 -16.44 37.38 22.10
C ARG A 492 -15.25 37.97 21.37
N GLU A 493 -14.02 37.67 21.79
CA GLU A 493 -12.83 38.14 21.08
C GLU A 493 -12.60 37.32 19.81
N THR A 494 -12.82 36.00 19.86
CA THR A 494 -12.76 35.14 18.68
C THR A 494 -14.03 35.21 17.82
N ASN A 495 -15.18 35.58 18.42
CA ASN A 495 -16.49 35.68 17.76
C ASN A 495 -17.10 37.07 17.91
N PRO A 496 -16.53 38.10 17.25
CA PRO A 496 -17.13 39.43 17.23
C PRO A 496 -18.43 39.45 16.40
N PRO A 497 -19.26 40.51 16.50
CA PRO A 497 -20.54 40.60 15.78
C PRO A 497 -20.45 40.28 14.28
N GLU A 498 -19.37 40.67 13.62
CA GLU A 498 -19.16 40.42 12.19
C GLU A 498 -18.98 38.91 11.88
N SER A 499 -18.43 38.13 12.82
CA SER A 499 -18.36 36.65 12.69
C SER A 499 -19.73 36.02 12.90
N ILE A 500 -20.48 36.52 13.87
CA ILE A 500 -21.83 36.03 14.19
C ILE A 500 -22.78 36.31 13.03
N ASP A 501 -22.77 37.52 12.48
CA ASP A 501 -23.57 37.93 11.32
C ASP A 501 -23.21 37.12 10.06
N ALA A 502 -21.95 36.69 9.95
CA ALA A 502 -21.48 35.79 8.90
C ALA A 502 -21.81 34.30 9.17
N GLY A 503 -22.47 33.98 10.28
CA GLY A 503 -22.82 32.60 10.66
C GLY A 503 -21.63 31.73 11.03
N ARG A 504 -20.51 32.32 11.48
CA ARG A 504 -19.27 31.60 11.80
C ARG A 504 -19.01 31.57 13.31
N VAL A 505 -18.65 30.39 13.81
CA VAL A 505 -18.08 30.18 15.15
C VAL A 505 -16.60 29.85 15.00
N ILE A 506 -15.75 30.65 15.64
CA ILE A 506 -14.29 30.48 15.67
C ILE A 506 -13.90 30.03 17.07
N CYS A 507 -13.19 28.91 17.13
CA CYS A 507 -12.56 28.38 18.34
C CYS A 507 -11.07 28.18 18.07
N GLU A 508 -10.22 28.87 18.82
CA GLU A 508 -8.77 28.71 18.75
C GLU A 508 -8.33 27.66 19.76
N VAL A 509 -7.53 26.69 19.31
CA VAL A 509 -6.98 25.63 20.14
C VAL A 509 -5.47 25.62 19.97
N GLY A 510 -4.73 25.72 21.07
CA GLY A 510 -3.28 25.54 21.08
C GLY A 510 -2.89 24.38 21.98
N VAL A 511 -1.93 23.56 21.54
CA VAL A 511 -1.45 22.39 22.29
C VAL A 511 0.08 22.32 22.28
N ALA A 512 0.67 21.86 23.38
CA ALA A 512 2.10 21.62 23.53
C ALA A 512 2.38 20.11 23.44
N PRO A 513 2.80 19.57 22.28
CA PRO A 513 3.05 18.15 22.12
C PRO A 513 4.35 17.72 22.82
N VAL A 514 4.39 16.49 23.34
CA VAL A 514 5.64 15.89 23.83
C VAL A 514 6.57 15.59 22.65
N LYS A 515 7.79 16.13 22.69
CA LYS A 515 8.84 15.88 21.68
C LYS A 515 9.77 14.74 22.12
N PRO A 516 10.21 13.86 21.21
CA PRO A 516 11.08 12.74 21.57
C PRO A 516 12.50 13.21 21.95
N ALA A 517 13.10 12.53 22.93
CA ALA A 517 14.51 12.70 23.28
C ALA A 517 15.40 11.87 22.34
N GLU A 518 15.76 12.45 21.19
CA GLU A 518 16.58 11.78 20.17
C GLU A 518 18.07 11.67 20.55
N PHE A 519 18.58 12.65 21.28
CA PHE A 519 19.99 12.73 21.71
C PHE A 519 20.08 12.70 23.23
N VAL A 520 20.78 11.70 23.77
CA VAL A 520 21.10 11.61 25.21
C VAL A 520 22.60 11.79 25.37
N VAL A 521 23.01 12.87 26.03
CA VAL A 521 24.43 13.23 26.21
C VAL A 521 24.81 13.04 27.69
N PHE A 522 25.60 12.01 27.97
CA PHE A 522 26.23 11.83 29.28
C PHE A 522 27.56 12.59 29.31
N ARG A 523 27.70 13.55 30.24
CA ARG A 523 28.96 14.27 30.46
C ARG A 523 29.63 13.71 31.71
N LEU A 524 30.76 13.03 31.54
CA LEU A 524 31.56 12.50 32.64
C LEU A 524 32.69 13.48 32.96
N ALA A 525 32.82 13.84 34.23
CA ALA A 525 33.94 14.61 34.74
C ALA A 525 34.67 13.77 35.80
N GLN A 526 35.99 13.77 35.75
CA GLN A 526 36.81 13.25 36.84
C GLN A 526 36.86 14.31 37.93
N LEU A 527 36.34 13.99 39.11
CA LEU A 527 36.54 14.83 40.29
C LEU A 527 37.94 14.55 40.83
N SER A 528 38.78 15.59 40.92
CA SER A 528 40.03 15.51 41.67
C SER A 528 39.69 15.35 43.15
N GLY A 529 39.86 14.14 43.70
CA GLY A 529 39.71 13.93 45.14
C GLY A 529 40.75 14.75 45.89
N GLY A 530 40.29 15.70 46.71
CA GLY A 530 41.15 16.58 47.50
C GLY A 530 40.53 16.91 48.85
N THR A 531 40.79 16.02 49.82
CA THR A 531 40.97 16.24 51.26
C THR A 531 39.92 17.04 52.03
N GLY A 532 39.31 16.37 53.01
CA GLY A 532 38.73 17.06 54.16
C GLY A 532 39.78 17.97 54.79
N ALA A 533 39.56 19.27 54.68
CA ALA A 533 40.08 20.23 55.64
C ALA A 533 39.03 20.32 56.75
N VAL A 534 39.38 19.71 57.88
CA VAL A 534 38.84 20.10 59.18
C VAL A 534 39.31 21.54 59.38
N ASP A 535 38.38 22.47 59.55
CA ASP A 535 38.64 23.73 60.26
C ASP A 535 37.52 23.88 61.30
N GLU A 536 37.96 24.12 62.54
CA GLU A 536 37.25 24.03 63.83
C GLU A 536 35.95 24.82 63.96
#